data_AF-A0A2D7VYJ7-F1
#
_entry.id   AF-A0A2D7VYJ7-F1
#
_cell.length_a   1.000
_cell.length_b   1.000
_cell.length_c   1.000
_cell.angle_alpha   90.00
_cell.angle_beta   90.00
_cell.angle_gamma   90.00
#
_symmetry.space_group_name_H-M   'P 1'
#
loop_
_entity.id
_entity.type
_entity.pdbx_description
1 polymer ?
#
loop_
_entity_poly.entity_id
_entity_poly.type
_entity_poly.pdbx_seq_one_letter_code
_entity_poly.pdbx_strand_id
1 'polypeptide(L)'
;MGNTYKSINDAIVALLKNTPKQQIDIERESGISRTQYSRWTSGKVKSIREDSARKVAKAIGYDLLFEDNKVIAQPHTGDSATGDNMNIVKIMEKTIDSQTTTIELQNQKIAQLEAEKTQPWPDDPAKYKLFVDVIPHCKSKIELKNVFNFTKPIERCITDMHGFEKIAELLNMPYSKFRDEYFAEGKWYPNDSHPAESLFSKKTSKEVNEYSKGAREILRNLKYKFLGYDYLSFYVDYEYQG
;
A
#
# COMPACT_ATOMS: atom_id res chain seq x y z
N MET A 1 -10.76 24.67 44.81
CA MET A 1 -12.06 24.05 45.16
C MET A 1 -13.13 24.74 44.32
N GLY A 2 -13.87 24.01 43.48
CA GLY A 2 -14.90 24.57 42.60
C GLY A 2 -16.21 24.86 43.34
N ASN A 3 -16.91 25.93 42.94
CA ASN A 3 -18.24 26.25 43.47
C ASN A 3 -19.28 25.36 42.78
N THR A 4 -20.15 24.72 43.56
CA THR A 4 -21.18 23.81 43.03
C THR A 4 -22.56 24.47 43.03
N TYR A 5 -23.27 24.36 41.91
CA TYR A 5 -24.58 24.98 41.66
C TYR A 5 -25.63 23.94 41.28
N LYS A 6 -26.90 24.24 41.58
CA LYS A 6 -28.04 23.37 41.27
C LYS A 6 -28.46 23.39 39.81
N SER A 7 -28.15 24.46 39.08
CA SER A 7 -28.51 24.62 37.67
C SER A 7 -27.50 25.48 36.90
N ILE A 8 -27.53 25.37 35.56
CA ILE A 8 -26.74 26.20 34.64
C ILE A 8 -27.02 27.69 34.85
N ASN A 9 -28.30 28.03 35.05
CA ASN A 9 -28.71 29.41 35.28
C ASN A 9 -28.10 29.96 36.57
N ASP A 10 -28.16 29.18 37.66
CA ASP A 10 -27.61 29.60 38.95
C ASP A 10 -26.10 29.82 38.87
N ALA A 11 -25.39 28.91 38.17
CA ALA A 11 -23.95 29.02 37.95
C ALA A 11 -23.61 30.30 37.18
N ILE A 12 -24.23 30.54 36.02
CA ILE A 12 -23.92 31.69 35.17
C ILE A 12 -24.29 33.01 35.84
N VAL A 13 -25.45 33.09 36.49
CA VAL A 13 -25.86 34.31 37.21
C VAL A 13 -24.93 34.62 38.38
N ALA A 14 -24.51 33.61 39.14
CA ALA A 14 -23.57 33.79 40.24
C ALA A 14 -22.20 34.25 39.75
N LEU A 15 -21.67 33.64 38.69
CA LEU A 15 -20.37 34.02 38.12
C LEU A 15 -20.40 35.42 37.50
N LEU A 16 -21.47 35.79 36.80
CA LEU A 16 -21.64 37.14 36.22
C LEU A 16 -21.83 38.23 37.28
N LYS A 17 -22.37 37.92 38.46
CA LYS A 17 -22.48 38.88 39.57
C LYS A 17 -21.15 39.10 40.30
N ASN A 18 -20.31 38.07 40.34
CA ASN A 18 -19.06 38.07 41.09
C ASN A 18 -17.82 38.32 40.23
N THR A 19 -17.99 38.58 38.92
CA THR A 19 -16.87 38.89 38.02
C THR A 19 -16.51 40.39 38.09
N PRO A 20 -15.21 40.72 38.17
CA PRO A 20 -14.76 42.11 38.05
C PRO A 20 -14.76 42.62 36.60
N LYS A 21 -15.02 41.76 35.59
CA LYS A 21 -15.01 42.14 34.17
C LYS A 21 -16.23 42.97 33.79
N GLN A 22 -16.02 43.97 32.93
CA GLN A 22 -17.12 44.76 32.37
C GLN A 22 -17.91 43.96 31.32
N GLN A 23 -19.21 44.23 31.19
CA GLN A 23 -20.08 43.50 30.25
C GLN A 23 -19.62 43.62 28.78
N ILE A 24 -18.96 44.72 28.42
CA ILE A 24 -18.40 44.93 27.07
C ILE A 24 -17.28 43.94 26.79
N ASP A 25 -16.39 43.70 27.76
CA ASP A 25 -15.29 42.74 27.60
C ASP A 25 -15.81 41.30 27.51
N ILE A 26 -16.83 40.97 28.30
CA ILE A 26 -17.46 39.64 28.27
C ILE A 26 -18.17 39.40 26.93
N GLU A 27 -18.83 40.41 26.35
CA GLU A 27 -19.43 40.33 25.00
C GLU A 27 -18.37 40.09 23.92
N ARG A 28 -17.27 40.86 23.95
CA ARG A 28 -16.16 40.70 23.01
C ARG A 28 -15.53 39.31 23.09
N GLU A 29 -15.31 38.80 24.30
CA GLU A 29 -14.62 37.52 24.51
C GLU A 29 -15.53 36.30 24.30
N SER A 30 -16.81 36.37 24.64
CA SER A 30 -17.70 35.21 24.53
C SER A 30 -18.52 35.18 23.22
N GLY A 31 -18.65 36.32 22.53
CA GLY A 31 -19.48 36.48 21.34
C GLY A 31 -20.99 36.51 21.61
N ILE A 32 -21.41 36.57 22.87
CA ILE A 32 -22.82 36.67 23.28
C ILE A 32 -23.15 38.14 23.59
N SER A 33 -24.31 38.61 23.12
CA SER A 33 -24.65 40.03 23.24
C SER A 33 -24.93 40.48 24.68
N ARG A 34 -24.60 41.73 25.00
CA ARG A 34 -24.90 42.34 26.32
C ARG A 34 -26.37 42.26 26.70
N THR A 35 -27.26 42.41 25.72
CA THR A 35 -28.71 42.27 25.90
C THR A 35 -29.08 40.87 26.40
N GLN A 36 -28.42 39.83 25.89
CA GLN A 36 -28.68 38.46 26.30
C GLN A 36 -28.21 38.20 27.75
N TYR A 37 -27.07 38.77 28.17
CA TYR A 37 -26.63 38.71 29.57
C TYR A 37 -27.62 39.38 30.52
N SER A 38 -28.09 40.58 30.16
CA SER A 38 -29.09 41.31 30.95
C SER A 38 -30.39 40.52 31.10
N ARG A 39 -30.80 39.77 30.06
CA ARG A 39 -31.95 38.87 30.14
C ARG A 39 -31.73 37.67 31.05
N TRP A 40 -30.50 37.16 31.15
CA TRP A 40 -30.15 36.07 32.08
C TRP A 40 -30.11 36.55 33.52
N THR A 41 -29.47 37.69 33.80
CA THR A 41 -29.35 38.22 35.17
C THR A 41 -30.66 38.78 35.71
N SER A 42 -31.57 39.24 34.84
CA SER A 42 -32.94 39.66 35.21
C SER A 42 -33.93 38.50 35.40
N GLY A 43 -33.52 37.25 35.19
CA GLY A 43 -34.38 36.07 35.35
C GLY A 43 -35.47 35.93 34.27
N LYS A 44 -35.41 36.71 33.19
CA LYS A 44 -36.38 36.64 32.07
C LYS A 44 -36.20 35.40 31.19
N VAL A 45 -35.09 34.67 31.35
CA VAL A 45 -34.77 33.46 30.59
C VAL A 45 -34.87 32.24 31.50
N LYS A 46 -35.76 31.30 31.14
CA LYS A 46 -36.00 30.07 31.91
C LYS A 46 -34.86 29.05 31.81
N SER A 47 -34.12 29.04 30.71
CA SER A 47 -33.02 28.08 30.48
C SER A 47 -31.93 28.67 29.58
N ILE A 48 -30.68 28.63 30.06
CA ILE A 48 -29.50 28.97 29.28
C ILE A 48 -28.97 27.70 28.60
N ARG A 49 -28.65 27.78 27.29
CA ARG A 49 -28.03 26.67 26.56
C ARG A 49 -26.61 26.43 27.07
N GLU A 50 -26.21 25.17 27.17
CA GLU A 50 -24.90 24.76 27.67
C GLU A 50 -23.75 25.45 26.94
N ASP A 51 -23.78 25.47 25.60
CA ASP A 51 -22.73 26.11 24.79
C ASP A 51 -22.58 27.60 25.10
N SER A 52 -23.70 28.30 25.29
CA SER A 52 -23.69 29.71 25.64
C SER A 52 -23.17 29.94 27.05
N ALA A 53 -23.52 29.04 27.98
CA ALA A 53 -23.00 29.07 29.35
C ALA A 53 -21.48 28.86 29.38
N ARG A 54 -20.97 27.85 28.65
CA ARG A 54 -19.52 27.57 28.57
C ARG A 54 -18.73 28.74 28.01
N LYS A 55 -19.22 29.38 26.93
CA LYS A 55 -18.56 30.56 26.33
C LYS A 55 -18.45 31.71 27.33
N VAL A 56 -19.52 31.98 28.08
CA VAL A 56 -19.54 33.08 29.05
C VAL A 56 -18.69 32.76 30.28
N ALA A 57 -18.78 31.54 30.82
CA ALA A 57 -17.95 31.11 31.93
C ALA A 57 -16.45 31.22 31.59
N LYS A 58 -16.06 30.79 30.38
CA LYS A 58 -14.68 30.90 29.92
C LYS A 58 -14.22 32.36 29.83
N ALA A 59 -15.05 33.25 29.28
CA ALA A 59 -14.76 34.69 29.20
C ALA A 59 -14.57 35.35 30.57
N ILE A 60 -15.21 34.84 31.63
CA ILE A 60 -15.04 35.34 33.01
C ILE A 60 -14.00 34.55 33.80
N GLY A 61 -13.25 33.66 33.15
CA GLY A 61 -12.16 32.90 33.77
C GLY A 61 -12.63 31.73 34.63
N TYR A 62 -13.67 31.02 34.21
CA TYR A 62 -14.15 29.78 34.85
C TYR A 62 -14.44 28.68 33.82
N ASP A 63 -14.21 27.42 34.20
CA ASP A 63 -14.68 26.25 33.47
C ASP A 63 -15.92 25.65 34.14
N LEU A 64 -16.87 25.16 33.34
CA LEU A 64 -18.08 24.48 33.81
C LEU A 64 -17.99 22.97 33.55
N LEU A 65 -18.15 22.20 34.62
CA LEU A 65 -18.34 20.75 34.58
C LEU A 65 -19.80 20.44 34.92
N PHE A 66 -20.39 19.51 34.17
CA PHE A 66 -21.78 19.11 34.32
C PHE A 66 -21.79 17.66 34.79
N GLU A 67 -22.22 17.45 36.03
CA GLU A 67 -22.36 16.14 36.66
C GLU A 67 -23.84 15.91 36.97
N ASP A 68 -24.27 14.65 37.10
CA ASP A 68 -25.68 14.26 37.21
C ASP A 68 -26.46 15.08 38.27
N ASN A 69 -27.13 16.15 37.80
CA ASN A 69 -27.91 17.17 38.52
C ASN A 69 -27.17 18.34 39.20
N LYS A 70 -25.89 18.60 38.87
CA LYS A 70 -25.13 19.73 39.41
C LYS A 70 -24.20 20.34 38.36
N VAL A 71 -23.91 21.63 38.53
CA VAL A 71 -22.93 22.35 37.73
C VAL A 71 -21.80 22.79 38.63
N ILE A 72 -20.57 22.41 38.33
CA ILE A 72 -19.38 22.81 39.09
C ILE A 72 -18.65 23.87 38.27
N ALA A 73 -18.48 25.07 38.85
CA ALA A 73 -17.64 26.11 38.28
C ALA A 73 -16.30 26.16 39.00
N GLN A 74 -15.21 25.99 38.25
CA GLN A 74 -13.86 26.06 38.76
C GLN A 74 -13.09 27.20 38.09
N PRO A 75 -12.21 27.93 38.80
CA PRO A 75 -11.37 28.95 38.18
C PRO A 75 -10.64 28.37 36.98
N HIS A 76 -10.74 29.06 35.85
CA HIS A 76 -10.00 28.75 34.64
C HIS A 76 -8.54 29.02 34.95
N THR A 77 -7.77 27.96 35.17
CA THR A 77 -6.32 28.04 35.28
C THR A 77 -5.82 28.42 33.89
N GLY A 78 -5.57 29.71 33.69
CA GLY A 78 -5.15 30.28 32.42
C GLY A 78 -4.06 29.42 31.79
N ASP A 79 -4.24 29.14 30.49
CA ASP A 79 -3.32 28.46 29.57
C ASP A 79 -2.07 27.88 30.22
N SER A 80 -2.27 26.87 31.07
CA SER A 80 -1.25 25.87 31.28
C SER A 80 -1.39 24.98 30.06
N ALA A 81 -0.52 25.19 29.09
CA ALA A 81 -0.34 24.35 27.93
C ALA A 81 -0.07 22.89 28.35
N THR A 82 -1.12 22.18 28.77
CA THR A 82 -1.06 20.85 29.40
C THR A 82 -2.28 19.99 29.10
N GLY A 83 -3.36 20.53 28.51
CA GLY A 83 -4.43 19.74 27.90
C GLY A 83 -4.17 19.50 26.41
N ASP A 84 -4.03 20.59 25.65
CA ASP A 84 -3.69 20.52 24.23
C ASP A 84 -2.21 20.25 24.01
N ASN A 85 -1.30 20.74 24.86
CA ASN A 85 0.11 20.43 24.71
C ASN A 85 0.44 19.00 25.13
N MET A 86 -0.32 18.36 26.02
CA MET A 86 -0.12 16.94 26.35
C MET A 86 -0.76 16.02 25.30
N ASN A 87 -1.84 16.46 24.64
CA ASN A 87 -2.35 15.80 23.43
C ASN A 87 -1.43 16.03 22.23
N ILE A 88 -0.90 17.24 22.02
CA ILE A 88 0.07 17.56 20.97
C ILE A 88 1.39 16.85 21.26
N VAL A 89 1.86 16.78 22.50
CA VAL A 89 3.05 16.00 22.88
C VAL A 89 2.78 14.51 22.70
N LYS A 90 1.63 13.96 23.09
CA LYS A 90 1.28 12.55 22.80
C LYS A 90 1.09 12.27 21.31
N ILE A 91 0.57 13.23 20.54
CA ILE A 91 0.43 13.14 19.09
C ILE A 91 1.80 13.25 18.43
N MET A 92 2.68 14.11 18.93
CA MET A 92 4.07 14.26 18.49
C MET A 92 4.87 13.02 18.86
N GLU A 93 4.72 12.46 20.06
CA GLU A 93 5.31 11.18 20.49
C GLU A 93 4.82 10.05 19.59
N LYS A 94 3.50 9.91 19.37
CA LYS A 94 2.98 8.91 18.42
C LYS A 94 3.44 9.14 16.99
N THR A 95 3.61 10.39 16.57
CA THR A 95 4.11 10.74 15.23
C THR A 95 5.59 10.42 15.12
N ILE A 96 6.38 10.72 16.15
CA ILE A 96 7.80 10.38 16.26
C ILE A 96 7.93 8.86 16.30
N ASP A 97 7.16 8.14 17.10
CA ASP A 97 7.17 6.68 17.15
C ASP A 97 6.80 6.07 15.79
N SER A 98 5.77 6.61 15.13
CA SER A 98 5.37 6.19 13.78
C SER A 98 6.45 6.49 12.74
N GLN A 99 7.10 7.65 12.83
CA GLN A 99 8.19 8.05 11.94
C GLN A 99 9.44 7.21 12.21
N THR A 100 9.78 6.94 13.46
CA THR A 100 10.88 6.05 13.86
C THR A 100 10.62 4.64 13.37
N THR A 101 9.41 4.12 13.53
CA THR A 101 9.03 2.80 12.97
C THR A 101 9.13 2.80 11.45
N THR A 102 8.74 3.90 10.78
CA THR A 102 8.86 4.04 9.32
C THR A 102 10.32 4.09 8.88
N ILE A 103 11.17 4.82 9.62
CA ILE A 103 12.61 4.92 9.39
C ILE A 103 13.27 3.56 9.65
N GLU A 104 12.87 2.83 10.69
CA GLU A 104 13.35 1.48 10.96
C GLU A 104 12.94 0.50 9.85
N LEU A 105 11.69 0.54 9.39
CA LEU A 105 11.23 -0.24 8.24
C LEU A 105 11.98 0.12 6.96
N GLN A 106 12.23 1.41 6.73
CA GLN A 106 13.01 1.89 5.59
C GLN A 106 14.48 1.48 5.71
N ASN A 107 15.07 1.54 6.90
CA ASN A 107 16.44 1.09 7.14
C ASN A 107 16.57 -0.42 7.03
N GLN A 108 15.57 -1.19 7.48
CA GLN A 108 15.50 -2.64 7.25
C GLN A 108 15.36 -2.95 5.76
N LYS A 109 14.54 -2.18 5.03
CA LYS A 109 14.40 -2.29 3.58
C LYS A 109 15.71 -1.95 2.86
N ILE A 110 16.38 -0.88 3.28
CA ILE A 110 17.68 -0.46 2.75
C ILE A 110 18.73 -1.53 3.04
N ALA A 111 18.80 -2.04 4.27
CA ALA A 111 19.72 -3.11 4.65
C ALA A 111 19.42 -4.41 3.89
N GLN A 112 18.14 -4.74 3.64
CA GLN A 112 17.77 -5.86 2.76
C GLN A 112 18.21 -5.62 1.32
N LEU A 113 17.98 -4.43 0.77
CA LEU A 113 18.40 -4.07 -0.59
C LEU A 113 19.93 -3.99 -0.73
N GLU A 114 20.63 -3.55 0.31
CA GLU A 114 22.09 -3.55 0.38
C GLU A 114 22.64 -4.96 0.53
N ALA A 115 21.99 -5.82 1.31
CA ALA A 115 22.29 -7.25 1.38
C ALA A 115 22.02 -7.97 0.05
N GLU A 116 20.97 -7.59 -0.69
CA GLU A 116 20.72 -8.05 -2.06
C GLU A 116 21.79 -7.56 -3.05
N LYS A 117 22.29 -6.31 -2.88
CA LYS A 117 23.39 -5.76 -3.69
C LYS A 117 24.77 -6.35 -3.36
N THR A 118 24.98 -6.76 -2.11
CA THR A 118 26.26 -7.27 -1.59
C THR A 118 26.30 -8.79 -1.48
N GLN A 119 25.18 -9.49 -1.70
CA GLN A 119 25.22 -10.90 -2.04
C GLN A 119 26.19 -11.07 -3.22
N PRO A 120 27.16 -11.98 -3.13
CA PRO A 120 27.92 -12.38 -4.31
C PRO A 120 26.90 -12.81 -5.34
N TRP A 121 26.81 -11.99 -6.38
CA TRP A 121 25.83 -12.10 -7.44
C TRP A 121 25.85 -13.55 -7.94
N PRO A 122 24.72 -14.28 -7.94
CA PRO A 122 24.70 -15.57 -8.61
C PRO A 122 25.17 -15.31 -10.05
N ASP A 123 26.14 -16.12 -10.51
CA ASP A 123 26.83 -16.04 -11.81
C ASP A 123 25.89 -16.23 -13.01
N ASP A 124 24.71 -15.62 -13.01
CA ASP A 124 23.70 -15.74 -14.04
C ASP A 124 23.61 -14.44 -14.85
N PRO A 125 24.46 -14.28 -15.88
CA PRO A 125 24.42 -13.16 -16.82
C PRO A 125 23.10 -13.07 -17.61
N ALA A 126 22.18 -14.03 -17.44
CA ALA A 126 20.87 -14.02 -18.06
C ALA A 126 19.90 -13.00 -17.44
N LYS A 127 20.06 -12.61 -16.17
CA LYS A 127 19.14 -11.66 -15.51
C LYS A 127 19.44 -10.18 -15.78
N TYR A 128 20.64 -9.84 -16.22
CA TYR A 128 21.07 -8.43 -16.31
C TYR A 128 21.75 -8.06 -17.63
N LYS A 129 21.23 -8.55 -18.75
CA LYS A 129 21.45 -7.84 -20.01
C LYS A 129 20.57 -6.59 -20.04
N LEU A 130 21.11 -5.51 -19.45
CA LEU A 130 21.01 -4.18 -20.05
C LEU A 130 21.06 -4.36 -21.57
N PHE A 131 20.13 -3.72 -22.27
CA PHE A 131 19.77 -3.80 -23.69
C PHE A 131 20.94 -3.59 -24.67
N VAL A 132 22.01 -4.38 -24.55
CA VAL A 132 22.96 -4.63 -25.62
C VAL A 132 22.15 -5.36 -26.68
N ASP A 133 22.24 -4.91 -27.94
CA ASP A 133 21.66 -5.57 -29.10
C ASP A 133 22.08 -7.03 -29.13
N VAL A 134 21.31 -7.90 -28.47
CA VAL A 134 21.52 -9.33 -28.51
C VAL A 134 21.04 -9.73 -29.89
N ILE A 135 21.98 -10.02 -30.79
CA ILE A 135 21.71 -10.73 -32.03
C ILE A 135 21.48 -12.19 -31.60
N PRO A 136 20.23 -12.68 -31.57
CA PRO A 136 19.99 -14.03 -31.09
C PRO A 136 20.44 -15.02 -32.18
N HIS A 137 21.10 -16.09 -31.75
CA HIS A 137 21.55 -17.16 -32.65
C HIS A 137 20.37 -17.93 -33.26
N CYS A 138 19.23 -17.97 -32.57
CA CYS A 138 18.01 -18.62 -33.02
C CYS A 138 16.79 -17.74 -32.72
N LYS A 139 15.80 -17.71 -33.61
CA LYS A 139 14.51 -17.02 -33.43
C LYS A 139 13.38 -17.92 -33.89
N SER A 140 12.30 -17.99 -33.11
CA SER A 140 11.08 -18.67 -33.53
C SER A 140 9.86 -17.80 -33.28
N LYS A 141 8.86 -17.89 -34.16
CA LYS A 141 7.55 -17.30 -33.95
C LYS A 141 6.58 -18.36 -33.43
N ILE A 142 5.87 -18.03 -32.35
CA ILE A 142 4.89 -18.93 -31.73
C ILE A 142 3.54 -18.24 -31.72
N GLU A 143 2.55 -18.89 -32.32
CA GLU A 143 1.16 -18.47 -32.32
C GLU A 143 0.38 -19.29 -31.30
N LEU A 144 -0.60 -18.65 -30.68
CA LEU A 144 -1.43 -19.24 -29.64
C LEU A 144 -2.90 -19.12 -29.99
N LYS A 145 -3.68 -20.12 -29.61
CA LYS A 145 -5.14 -20.05 -29.64
C LYS A 145 -5.74 -20.64 -28.37
N ASN A 146 -7.02 -20.37 -28.14
CA ASN A 146 -7.76 -20.74 -26.92
C ASN A 146 -7.25 -20.07 -25.63
N VAL A 147 -6.47 -18.98 -25.71
CA VAL A 147 -5.89 -18.28 -24.55
C VAL A 147 -6.96 -17.84 -23.53
N PHE A 148 -8.13 -17.38 -24.00
CA PHE A 148 -9.24 -16.96 -23.15
C PHE A 148 -10.38 -17.99 -23.10
N ASN A 149 -10.15 -19.21 -23.56
CA ASN A 149 -11.17 -20.25 -23.59
C ASN A 149 -11.01 -21.19 -22.39
N PHE A 150 -11.88 -21.04 -21.39
CA PHE A 150 -11.82 -21.82 -20.14
C PHE A 150 -12.22 -23.30 -20.30
N THR A 151 -12.69 -23.71 -21.46
CA THR A 151 -13.16 -25.10 -21.72
C THR A 151 -12.21 -25.90 -22.60
N LYS A 152 -11.29 -25.24 -23.30
CA LYS A 152 -10.34 -25.88 -24.21
C LYS A 152 -8.91 -25.61 -23.73
N PRO A 153 -7.98 -26.57 -23.88
CA PRO A 153 -6.59 -26.31 -23.57
C PRO A 153 -6.04 -25.23 -24.50
N ILE A 154 -5.08 -24.46 -23.98
CA ILE A 154 -4.29 -23.54 -24.78
C ILE A 154 -3.46 -24.38 -25.76
N GLU A 155 -3.55 -24.03 -27.04
CA GLU A 155 -2.77 -24.67 -28.09
C GLU A 155 -1.75 -23.67 -28.63
N ARG A 156 -0.56 -24.18 -28.94
CA ARG A 156 0.52 -23.42 -29.56
C ARG A 156 0.90 -24.00 -30.92
N CYS A 157 1.36 -23.14 -31.82
CA CYS A 157 1.91 -23.49 -33.12
C CYS A 157 3.21 -22.71 -33.32
N ILE A 158 4.29 -23.40 -33.66
CA ILE A 158 5.54 -22.76 -34.07
C ILE A 158 5.42 -22.50 -35.57
N THR A 159 5.36 -21.23 -35.97
CA THR A 159 5.06 -20.86 -37.37
C THR A 159 6.28 -20.41 -38.16
N ASP A 160 7.39 -20.16 -37.48
CA ASP A 160 8.64 -19.76 -38.10
C ASP A 160 9.81 -20.17 -37.21
N MET A 161 10.89 -20.62 -37.83
CA MET A 161 12.13 -21.04 -37.19
C MET A 161 13.34 -20.55 -37.99
N HIS A 162 14.20 -19.78 -37.34
CA HIS A 162 15.42 -19.25 -37.92
C HIS A 162 16.64 -19.57 -37.04
N GLY A 163 17.71 -20.08 -37.63
CA GLY A 163 18.99 -20.31 -36.97
C GLY A 163 19.07 -21.57 -36.09
N PHE A 164 18.09 -22.47 -36.21
CA PHE A 164 18.03 -23.72 -35.43
C PHE A 164 18.84 -24.87 -36.03
N GLU A 165 19.39 -24.70 -37.24
CA GLU A 165 20.17 -25.70 -37.96
C GLU A 165 21.39 -26.17 -37.13
N LYS A 166 22.06 -25.22 -36.47
CA LYS A 166 23.21 -25.50 -35.62
C LYS A 166 22.84 -26.28 -34.36
N ILE A 167 21.63 -26.10 -33.82
CA ILE A 167 21.14 -26.90 -32.69
C ILE A 167 20.89 -28.33 -33.14
N ALA A 168 20.24 -28.51 -34.29
CA ALA A 168 20.01 -29.84 -34.86
C ALA A 168 21.34 -30.57 -35.14
N GLU A 169 22.34 -29.86 -35.68
CA GLU A 169 23.70 -30.37 -35.89
C GLU A 169 24.36 -30.83 -34.59
N LEU A 170 24.33 -29.99 -33.54
CA LEU A 170 24.89 -30.32 -32.23
C LEU A 170 24.19 -31.51 -31.56
N LEU A 171 22.90 -31.71 -31.85
CA LEU A 171 22.12 -32.87 -31.43
C LEU A 171 22.30 -34.09 -32.33
N ASN A 172 23.19 -34.01 -33.32
CA ASN A 172 23.45 -35.04 -34.31
C ASN A 172 22.17 -35.53 -35.03
N MET A 173 21.29 -34.58 -35.37
CA MET A 173 19.98 -34.82 -35.97
C MET A 173 19.83 -34.05 -37.30
N PRO A 174 19.26 -34.67 -38.35
CA PRO A 174 18.89 -33.94 -39.55
C PRO A 174 17.94 -32.78 -39.22
N TYR A 175 18.19 -31.59 -39.76
CA TYR A 175 17.36 -30.41 -39.48
C TYR A 175 15.89 -30.62 -39.86
N SER A 176 15.61 -31.34 -40.95
CA SER A 176 14.24 -31.71 -41.33
C SER A 176 13.54 -32.51 -40.23
N LYS A 177 14.21 -33.51 -39.65
CA LYS A 177 13.68 -34.29 -38.53
C LYS A 177 13.45 -33.40 -37.30
N PHE A 178 14.43 -32.56 -36.96
CA PHE A 178 14.34 -31.62 -35.84
C PHE A 178 13.13 -30.67 -35.97
N ARG A 179 12.96 -30.06 -37.15
CA ARG A 179 11.88 -29.14 -37.49
C ARG A 179 10.52 -29.82 -37.57
N ASP A 180 10.43 -30.98 -38.23
CA ASP A 180 9.14 -31.59 -38.60
C ASP A 180 8.56 -32.50 -37.50
N GLU A 181 9.43 -33.16 -36.72
CA GLU A 181 9.01 -34.11 -35.69
C GLU A 181 8.97 -33.50 -34.28
N TYR A 182 9.92 -32.60 -33.96
CA TYR A 182 10.02 -32.04 -32.61
C TYR A 182 9.42 -30.64 -32.52
N PHE A 183 9.93 -29.71 -33.31
CA PHE A 183 9.35 -28.36 -33.34
C PHE A 183 8.02 -28.33 -34.10
N ALA A 184 7.75 -29.37 -34.90
CA ALA A 184 6.52 -29.63 -35.60
C ALA A 184 5.95 -28.36 -36.25
N GLU A 185 6.80 -27.67 -37.03
CA GLU A 185 6.49 -26.36 -37.60
C GLU A 185 5.16 -26.38 -38.38
N GLY A 186 4.33 -25.37 -38.14
CA GLY A 186 3.01 -25.21 -38.76
C GLY A 186 1.89 -26.08 -38.16
N LYS A 187 2.19 -26.94 -37.18
CA LYS A 187 1.19 -27.82 -36.54
C LYS A 187 0.80 -27.31 -35.14
N TRP A 188 -0.47 -27.47 -34.81
CA TRP A 188 -1.02 -27.08 -33.51
C TRP A 188 -0.94 -28.24 -32.52
N TYR A 189 -0.44 -27.96 -31.33
CA TYR A 189 -0.43 -28.89 -30.20
C TYR A 189 -0.87 -28.21 -28.91
N PRO A 190 -1.47 -28.95 -27.96
CA PRO A 190 -1.61 -28.46 -26.60
C PRO A 190 -0.25 -27.98 -26.06
N ASN A 191 -0.22 -26.82 -25.42
CA ASN A 191 1.02 -26.17 -24.99
C ASN A 191 1.92 -27.10 -24.14
N ASP A 192 1.30 -27.89 -23.26
CA ASP A 192 2.00 -28.79 -22.32
C ASP A 192 2.38 -30.14 -22.96
N SER A 193 1.98 -30.40 -24.21
CA SER A 193 2.16 -31.69 -24.89
C SER A 193 2.78 -31.54 -26.28
N HIS A 194 3.41 -30.41 -26.54
CA HIS A 194 4.09 -30.15 -27.79
C HIS A 194 5.35 -31.03 -27.92
N PRO A 195 5.66 -31.62 -29.09
CA PRO A 195 6.77 -32.58 -29.21
C PRO A 195 8.14 -32.02 -28.81
N ALA A 196 8.38 -30.72 -29.03
CA ALA A 196 9.58 -30.01 -28.58
C ALA A 196 9.87 -30.15 -27.07
N GLU A 197 8.86 -30.42 -26.24
CA GLU A 197 9.05 -30.64 -24.80
C GLU A 197 9.92 -31.87 -24.51
N SER A 198 9.97 -32.84 -25.43
CA SER A 198 10.81 -34.04 -25.29
C SER A 198 12.30 -33.78 -25.48
N LEU A 199 12.68 -32.64 -26.06
CA LEU A 199 14.09 -32.27 -26.27
C LEU A 199 14.73 -31.61 -25.05
N PHE A 200 13.93 -31.14 -24.09
CA PHE A 200 14.45 -30.50 -22.89
C PHE A 200 14.83 -31.54 -21.84
N SER A 201 16.02 -31.40 -21.27
CA SER A 201 16.39 -32.22 -20.12
C SER A 201 15.42 -31.99 -18.95
N LYS A 202 15.35 -32.95 -18.02
CA LYS A 202 14.52 -32.81 -16.80
C LYS A 202 14.95 -31.60 -15.96
N LYS A 203 16.25 -31.28 -15.98
CA LYS A 203 16.84 -30.13 -15.30
C LYS A 203 16.35 -28.82 -15.93
N THR A 204 16.48 -28.67 -17.25
CA THR A 204 15.99 -27.52 -18.02
C THR A 204 14.49 -27.32 -17.81
N SER A 205 13.72 -28.40 -17.87
CA SER A 205 12.27 -28.34 -17.64
C SER A 205 11.90 -27.85 -16.24
N LYS A 206 12.68 -28.23 -15.22
CA LYS A 206 12.49 -27.77 -13.83
C LYS A 206 12.86 -26.30 -13.69
N GLU A 207 13.99 -25.88 -14.24
CA GLU A 207 14.48 -24.50 -14.19
C GLU A 207 13.51 -23.53 -14.89
N VAL A 208 13.03 -23.86 -16.09
CA VAL A 208 12.00 -23.06 -16.80
C VAL A 208 10.70 -22.97 -15.98
N ASN A 209 10.28 -24.05 -15.35
CA ASN A 209 9.09 -24.07 -14.49
C ASN A 209 9.29 -23.26 -13.20
N GLU A 210 10.50 -23.18 -12.66
CA GLU A 210 10.81 -22.36 -11.48
C GLU A 210 10.92 -20.89 -11.86
N TYR A 211 11.50 -20.58 -13.01
CA TYR A 211 11.62 -19.22 -13.53
C TYR A 211 10.25 -18.61 -13.86
N SER A 212 9.35 -19.40 -14.45
CA SER A 212 7.98 -18.98 -14.76
C SER A 212 7.13 -18.71 -13.51
N LYS A 213 7.49 -19.24 -12.32
CA LYS A 213 6.82 -18.88 -11.06
C LYS A 213 7.11 -17.44 -10.62
N GLY A 214 8.26 -16.88 -11.01
CA GLY A 214 8.65 -15.49 -10.74
C GLY A 214 8.14 -14.48 -11.78
N ALA A 215 7.61 -14.96 -12.91
CA ALA A 215 6.96 -14.11 -13.90
C ALA A 215 5.60 -13.60 -13.37
N ARG A 216 5.14 -12.42 -13.83
CA ARG A 216 3.86 -11.81 -13.41
C ARG A 216 2.71 -12.83 -13.43
N GLU A 217 1.77 -12.73 -12.48
CA GLU A 217 0.65 -13.69 -12.29
C GLU A 217 -0.09 -14.07 -13.59
N ILE A 218 -0.22 -13.14 -14.54
CA ILE A 218 -0.84 -13.37 -15.85
C ILE A 218 -0.09 -14.46 -16.64
N LEU A 219 1.25 -14.49 -16.61
CA LEU A 219 2.06 -15.49 -17.30
C LEU A 219 2.04 -16.84 -16.57
N ARG A 220 1.95 -16.81 -15.23
CA ARG A 220 1.82 -18.00 -14.37
C ARG A 220 0.53 -18.77 -14.66
N ASN A 221 -0.57 -18.06 -14.94
CA ASN A 221 -1.86 -18.67 -15.29
C ASN A 221 -1.90 -19.25 -16.71
N LEU A 222 -0.94 -18.88 -17.56
CA LEU A 222 -0.94 -19.25 -18.96
C LEU A 222 0.06 -20.38 -19.30
N LYS A 223 0.76 -20.92 -18.30
CA LYS A 223 1.75 -22.02 -18.42
C LYS A 223 2.75 -21.82 -19.57
N TYR A 224 3.14 -20.59 -19.82
CA TYR A 224 4.02 -20.30 -20.93
C TYR A 224 5.46 -20.67 -20.59
N LYS A 225 6.03 -21.63 -21.34
CA LYS A 225 7.47 -21.87 -21.38
C LYS A 225 8.20 -20.97 -22.40
N PHE A 226 7.46 -20.35 -23.33
CA PHE A 226 8.04 -19.63 -24.48
C PHE A 226 7.52 -18.21 -24.72
N LEU A 227 6.69 -17.65 -23.83
CA LEU A 227 6.20 -16.29 -23.99
C LEU A 227 6.69 -15.39 -22.87
N GLY A 228 7.68 -14.58 -23.22
CA GLY A 228 7.97 -13.35 -22.52
C GLY A 228 7.51 -12.18 -23.37
N TYR A 229 6.56 -11.38 -22.86
CA TYR A 229 6.51 -9.94 -23.17
C TYR A 229 7.61 -9.17 -22.39
N ASP A 230 8.39 -9.91 -21.58
CA ASP A 230 9.65 -9.53 -20.94
C ASP A 230 10.73 -10.50 -21.43
N TYR A 231 11.92 -10.02 -21.80
CA TYR A 231 13.01 -10.87 -22.26
C TYR A 231 13.42 -11.85 -21.13
N LEU A 232 13.15 -13.14 -21.33
CA LEU A 232 13.63 -14.21 -20.47
C LEU A 232 14.87 -14.83 -21.11
N SER A 233 16.00 -14.76 -20.42
CA SER A 233 17.20 -15.52 -20.76
C SER A 233 17.33 -16.63 -19.74
N PHE A 234 17.56 -17.85 -20.20
CA PHE A 234 17.85 -19.02 -19.37
C PHE A 234 18.70 -20.00 -20.19
N TYR A 235 19.51 -20.80 -19.50
CA TYR A 235 20.28 -21.86 -20.12
C TYR A 235 19.33 -22.99 -20.53
N VAL A 236 19.52 -23.50 -21.76
CA VAL A 236 18.70 -24.60 -22.30
C VAL A 236 19.63 -25.76 -22.59
N ASP A 237 19.63 -26.76 -21.72
CA ASP A 237 20.28 -28.03 -22.00
C ASP A 237 19.32 -28.92 -22.80
N TYR A 238 19.72 -29.23 -24.03
CA TYR A 238 19.04 -30.19 -24.89
C TYR A 238 19.69 -31.57 -24.73
N GLU A 239 18.91 -32.58 -24.38
CA GLU A 239 19.39 -33.96 -24.23
C GLU A 239 18.67 -34.87 -25.22
N TYR A 240 19.42 -35.46 -26.15
CA TYR A 240 18.93 -36.53 -27.01
C TYR A 240 19.61 -37.84 -26.57
N GLN A 241 18.83 -38.75 -25.98
CA GLN A 241 19.23 -40.15 -25.84
C GLN A 241 18.70 -40.88 -27.06
N GLY A 242 19.61 -41.36 -27.91
CA GLY A 242 19.26 -42.18 -29.07
C GLY A 242 18.49 -43.43 -28.70
#